data_AF-A0A1W9JUU2-F1
#
_entry.id   AF-A0A1W9JUU2-F1
#
_cell.length_a   1.000
_cell.length_b   1.000
_cell.length_c   1.000
_cell.angle_alpha   90.00
_cell.angle_beta   90.00
_cell.angle_gamma   90.00
#
_symmetry.space_group_name_H-M   'P 1'
#
loop_
_entity.id
_entity.type
_entity.pdbx_description
1 polymer ?
#
loop_
_entity_poly.entity_id
_entity_poly.type
_entity_poly.pdbx_seq_one_letter_code
_entity_poly.pdbx_strand_id
1 'polypeptide(L)'
;MSLEEDMEELEAAEDFLRYFELEFDTTVVHVNRLHILQRFHNYLDQAGENMPEDEDALREVYKKLLQRAYNDFVDSDAQTEKVFKVFKMMEPQTAFVSLGDIKT
;
A
#
# COMPACT_ATOMS: atom_id res chain seq x y z
N MET A 1 -0.21 21.68 2.55
CA MET A 1 0.19 20.79 1.45
C MET A 1 -0.81 19.67 1.50
N SER A 2 -1.53 19.50 0.40
CA SER A 2 -2.51 18.43 0.22
C SER A 2 -1.76 17.13 -0.05
N LEU A 3 -2.38 15.97 0.17
CA LEU A 3 -1.73 14.67 -0.07
C LEU A 3 -1.15 14.57 -1.49
N GLU A 4 -1.90 15.03 -2.49
CA GLU A 4 -1.49 14.99 -3.89
C GLU A 4 -0.25 15.87 -4.17
N GLU A 5 -0.20 17.08 -3.59
CA GLU A 5 0.95 17.97 -3.75
C GLU A 5 2.22 17.34 -3.17
N ASP A 6 2.12 16.77 -1.96
CA ASP A 6 3.26 16.10 -1.32
C ASP A 6 3.75 14.93 -2.18
N MET A 7 2.83 14.16 -2.78
CA MET A 7 3.17 13.06 -3.66
C MET A 7 3.83 13.47 -4.99
N GLU A 8 3.49 14.63 -5.53
CA GLU A 8 4.13 15.17 -6.73
C GLU A 8 5.59 15.60 -6.48
N GLU A 9 5.94 15.93 -5.22
CA GLU A 9 7.32 16.25 -4.83
C GLU A 9 8.21 14.99 -4.67
N LEU A 10 7.60 13.80 -4.59
CA LEU A 10 8.32 12.55 -4.37
C LEU A 10 8.72 11.90 -5.70
N GLU A 11 10.02 11.66 -5.89
CA GLU A 11 10.56 11.12 -7.14
C GLU A 11 10.94 9.63 -7.07
N ALA A 12 11.34 9.13 -5.89
CA ALA A 12 11.83 7.77 -5.72
C ALA A 12 10.98 6.97 -4.72
N ALA A 13 10.95 5.63 -4.91
CA ALA A 13 10.26 4.71 -4.01
C ALA A 13 10.66 4.90 -2.53
N GLU A 14 11.92 5.23 -2.26
CA GLU A 14 12.41 5.52 -0.91
C GLU A 14 11.73 6.75 -0.30
N ASP A 15 11.49 7.80 -1.09
CA ASP A 15 10.86 9.03 -0.62
C ASP A 15 9.38 8.78 -0.30
N PHE A 16 8.67 8.01 -1.12
CA PHE A 16 7.31 7.54 -0.79
C PHE A 16 7.29 6.72 0.50
N LEU A 17 8.19 5.75 0.65
CA LEU A 17 8.22 4.90 1.85
C LEU A 17 8.56 5.73 3.11
N ARG A 18 9.47 6.69 3.02
CA ARG A 18 9.79 7.62 4.11
C ARG A 18 8.62 8.53 4.45
N TYR A 19 7.95 9.09 3.45
CA TYR A 19 6.80 9.98 3.62
C TYR A 19 5.65 9.30 4.37
N PHE A 20 5.37 8.03 4.07
CA PHE A 20 4.36 7.23 4.76
C PHE A 20 4.86 6.56 6.05
N GLU A 21 6.11 6.84 6.46
CA GLU A 21 6.78 6.26 7.62
C GLU A 21 6.74 4.72 7.62
N LEU A 22 6.98 4.13 6.45
CA LEU A 22 7.06 2.68 6.28
C LEU A 22 8.48 2.19 6.52
N GLU A 23 8.61 1.07 7.22
CA GLU A 23 9.90 0.41 7.38
C GLU A 23 10.27 -0.31 6.07
N PHE A 24 11.47 -0.04 5.56
CA PHE A 24 11.96 -0.66 4.34
C PHE A 24 13.47 -0.93 4.40
N ASP A 25 13.87 -2.00 3.72
CA ASP A 25 15.28 -2.28 3.44
C ASP A 25 15.74 -1.48 2.21
N THR A 26 16.78 -0.66 2.40
CA THR A 26 17.31 0.22 1.36
C THR A 26 17.86 -0.56 0.17
N THR A 27 18.42 -1.77 0.37
CA THR A 27 18.97 -2.59 -0.71
C THR A 27 17.84 -3.12 -1.60
N VAL A 28 16.78 -3.64 -0.99
CA VAL A 28 15.61 -4.13 -1.72
C VAL A 28 14.96 -3.00 -2.52
N VAL A 29 14.74 -1.84 -1.89
CA VAL A 29 14.13 -0.69 -2.56
C VAL A 29 15.02 -0.14 -3.65
N HIS A 30 16.33 -0.02 -3.42
CA HIS A 30 17.25 0.54 -4.41
C HIS A 30 17.28 -0.29 -5.70
N VAL A 31 17.27 -1.63 -5.58
CA VAL A 31 17.24 -2.55 -6.72
C VAL A 31 15.86 -2.56 -7.39
N ASN A 32 14.78 -2.52 -6.62
CA ASN A 32 13.42 -2.69 -7.12
C ASN A 32 12.62 -1.39 -7.28
N ARG A 33 13.25 -0.21 -7.16
CA ARG A 33 12.57 1.10 -7.10
C ARG A 33 11.52 1.30 -8.19
N LEU A 34 11.90 1.02 -9.44
CA LEU A 34 11.03 1.20 -10.60
C LEU A 34 9.87 0.20 -10.57
N HIS A 35 10.13 -1.03 -10.13
CA HIS A 35 9.12 -2.06 -10.04
C HIS A 35 8.12 -1.79 -8.90
N ILE A 36 8.61 -1.31 -7.75
CA ILE A 36 7.77 -0.90 -6.62
C ILE A 36 6.83 0.23 -7.04
N LEU A 37 7.37 1.29 -7.68
CA LEU A 37 6.55 2.40 -8.19
C LEU A 37 5.55 1.92 -9.24
N GLN A 38 5.99 1.14 -10.23
CA GLN A 38 5.10 0.61 -11.26
C GLN A 38 3.97 -0.23 -10.66
N ARG A 39 4.28 -1.08 -9.67
CA ARG A 39 3.30 -1.93 -8.99
C ARG A 39 2.34 -1.11 -8.14
N PHE A 40 2.85 -0.09 -7.47
CA PHE A 40 2.04 0.88 -6.73
C PHE A 40 1.05 1.59 -7.65
N HIS A 41 1.50 2.13 -8.80
CA HIS A 41 0.62 2.74 -9.81
C HIS A 41 -0.43 1.76 -10.34
N ASN A 42 -0.06 0.50 -10.59
CA ASN A 42 -1.03 -0.53 -11.00
C ASN A 42 -2.11 -0.77 -9.93
N TYR A 43 -1.75 -0.73 -8.65
CA TYR A 43 -2.73 -0.84 -7.57
C TYR A 43 -3.60 0.41 -7.43
N LEU A 44 -3.05 1.61 -7.67
CA LEU A 44 -3.84 2.84 -7.70
C LEU A 44 -4.87 2.82 -8.84
N ASP A 45 -4.47 2.38 -10.03
CA ASP A 45 -5.37 2.23 -11.19
C ASP A 45 -6.50 1.22 -10.91
N GLN A 46 -6.17 0.11 -10.24
CA GLN A 46 -7.17 -0.87 -9.79
C GLN A 46 -8.10 -0.34 -8.70
N ALA A 47 -7.58 0.51 -7.81
CA ALA A 47 -8.37 1.13 -6.75
C ALA A 47 -9.31 2.19 -7.32
N GLY A 48 -8.86 2.97 -8.32
CA GLY A 48 -9.66 3.83 -9.21
C GLY A 48 -10.91 4.45 -8.57
N GLU A 49 -12.08 3.91 -8.90
CA GLU A 49 -13.39 4.42 -8.46
C GLU A 49 -13.74 4.10 -6.99
N ASN A 50 -12.96 3.27 -6.30
CA ASN A 50 -13.17 2.90 -4.89
C ASN A 50 -12.30 3.70 -3.92
N MET A 51 -11.62 4.76 -4.40
CA MET A 51 -10.87 5.65 -3.52
C MET A 51 -11.80 6.55 -2.71
N PRO A 52 -11.56 6.71 -1.40
CA PRO A 52 -12.33 7.62 -0.57
C PRO A 52 -12.06 9.08 -0.93
N GLU A 53 -13.08 9.93 -0.79
CA GLU A 53 -12.98 11.39 -0.99
C GLU A 53 -12.32 12.11 0.21
N ASP A 54 -12.30 11.46 1.38
CA ASP A 54 -11.67 11.98 2.59
C ASP A 54 -10.15 11.80 2.52
N GLU A 55 -9.40 12.88 2.73
CA GLU A 55 -7.93 12.90 2.56
C GLU A 55 -7.22 11.95 3.55
N ASP A 56 -7.73 11.82 4.78
CA ASP A 56 -7.13 10.96 5.81
C ASP A 56 -7.33 9.47 5.44
N ALA A 57 -8.55 9.13 4.98
CA ALA A 57 -8.85 7.81 4.43
C ALA A 57 -8.06 7.51 3.14
N LEU A 58 -7.86 8.52 2.28
CA LEU A 58 -7.08 8.38 1.06
C LEU A 58 -5.61 8.09 1.39
N ARG A 59 -5.04 8.83 2.34
CA ARG A 59 -3.68 8.62 2.84
C ARG A 59 -3.47 7.21 3.36
N GLU A 60 -4.42 6.70 4.14
CA GLU A 60 -4.44 5.33 4.64
C GLU A 60 -4.44 4.28 3.50
N VAL A 61 -5.25 4.51 2.46
CA VAL A 61 -5.30 3.63 1.27
C VAL A 61 -3.98 3.65 0.52
N TYR A 62 -3.43 4.83 0.24
CA TYR A 62 -2.14 4.99 -0.44
C TYR A 62 -1.01 4.29 0.31
N LYS A 63 -0.95 4.48 1.64
CA LYS A 63 0.00 3.79 2.51
C LYS A 63 -0.11 2.27 2.39
N LYS A 64 -1.33 1.72 2.42
CA LYS A 64 -1.58 0.28 2.30
C LYS A 64 -1.18 -0.27 0.93
N LEU A 65 -1.47 0.45 -0.14
CA LEU A 65 -1.11 0.06 -1.51
C LEU A 65 0.40 0.08 -1.74
N LEU A 66 1.09 1.11 -1.24
CA LEU A 66 2.54 1.22 -1.32
C LEU A 66 3.23 0.12 -0.52
N GLN A 67 2.78 -0.13 0.72
CA GLN A 67 3.28 -1.21 1.55
C GLN A 67 3.10 -2.58 0.89
N ARG A 68 1.94 -2.80 0.25
CA ARG A 68 1.67 -4.03 -0.52
C ARG A 68 2.60 -4.15 -1.72
N ALA A 69 2.83 -3.07 -2.46
CA ALA A 69 3.76 -3.05 -3.59
C ALA A 69 5.17 -3.42 -3.12
N TYR A 70 5.67 -2.81 -2.05
CA TYR A 70 6.97 -3.16 -1.47
C TYR A 70 7.04 -4.63 -1.04
N ASN A 71 6.04 -5.12 -0.30
CA ASN A 71 6.01 -6.50 0.18
C ASN A 71 5.97 -7.54 -0.94
N ASP A 72 5.39 -7.23 -2.11
CA ASP A 72 5.40 -8.13 -3.28
C ASP A 72 6.84 -8.45 -3.73
N PHE A 73 7.77 -7.49 -3.60
CA PHE A 73 9.18 -7.68 -3.93
C PHE A 73 9.99 -8.29 -2.79
N VAL A 74 9.70 -7.93 -1.54
CA VAL A 74 10.32 -8.56 -0.37
C VAL A 74 9.95 -10.03 -0.29
N ASP A 75 8.67 -10.37 -0.46
CA ASP A 75 8.19 -11.75 -0.45
C ASP A 75 8.70 -12.52 -1.67
N SER A 76 8.72 -11.92 -2.86
CA SER A 76 9.29 -12.58 -4.05
C SER A 76 10.77 -12.92 -3.90
N ASP A 77 11.55 -12.06 -3.26
CA ASP A 77 12.97 -12.33 -2.93
C ASP A 77 13.07 -13.39 -1.81
N ALA A 78 12.19 -13.30 -0.79
CA ALA A 78 12.05 -14.26 0.30
C ALA A 78 11.36 -15.58 -0.09
N GLN A 79 10.84 -15.75 -1.30
CA GLN A 79 10.38 -17.05 -1.82
C GLN A 79 11.60 -17.90 -2.23
N THR A 80 12.67 -17.26 -2.68
CA THR A 80 13.99 -17.90 -2.88
C THR A 80 14.66 -18.21 -1.55
N GLU A 81 14.46 -17.37 -0.53
CA GLU A 81 14.91 -17.58 0.85
C GLU A 81 13.73 -17.64 1.81
N LYS A 82 12.91 -18.71 1.71
CA LYS A 82 11.75 -19.01 2.58
C LYS A 82 11.94 -18.41 3.98
N VAL A 83 11.20 -17.35 4.35
CA VAL A 83 10.88 -16.88 5.73
C VAL A 83 11.01 -15.37 5.94
N PHE A 84 10.02 -14.56 5.59
CA PHE A 84 9.68 -13.42 6.45
C PHE A 84 8.16 -13.30 6.58
N LYS A 85 7.62 -14.13 7.49
CA LYS A 85 6.40 -13.81 8.23
C LYS A 85 6.47 -12.35 8.68
N VAL A 86 5.46 -11.53 8.34
CA VAL A 86 5.08 -10.21 8.93
C VAL A 86 4.84 -9.21 7.77
N PHE A 87 3.65 -8.64 7.56
CA PHE A 87 2.82 -8.00 8.57
C PHE A 87 1.43 -8.61 8.77
N LYS A 88 1.22 -8.91 10.04
CA LYS A 88 0.02 -9.34 10.73
C LYS A 88 -0.91 -8.13 10.88
N MET A 89 -2.15 -8.27 10.41
CA MET A 89 -3.35 -7.60 10.95
C MET A 89 -3.30 -6.07 11.05
N MET A 90 -3.66 -5.35 9.99
CA MET A 90 -4.32 -4.03 10.13
C MET A 90 -5.79 -4.18 9.73
N GLU A 91 -6.56 -4.48 10.76
CA GLU A 91 -7.98 -4.16 10.99
C GLU A 91 -9.04 -4.64 9.97
N PRO A 92 -10.13 -5.30 10.43
CA PRO A 92 -11.27 -5.59 9.59
C PRO A 92 -11.93 -4.28 9.18
N GLN A 93 -11.79 -3.91 7.91
CA GLN A 93 -12.63 -2.90 7.31
C GLN A 93 -14.05 -3.47 7.40
N THR A 94 -14.87 -2.85 8.25
CA THR A 94 -16.24 -3.26 8.52
C THR A 94 -17.04 -3.17 7.23
N ALA A 95 -17.10 -4.27 6.47
CA ALA A 95 -18.19 -4.51 5.55
C ALA A 95 -19.43 -4.75 6.40
N PHE A 96 -20.12 -3.66 6.74
CA PHE A 96 -21.38 -3.67 7.44
C PHE A 96 -22.41 -4.38 6.55
N VAL A 97 -22.62 -5.67 6.77
CA VAL A 97 -23.74 -6.40 6.16
C VAL A 97 -24.93 -6.22 7.09
N SER A 98 -25.84 -5.32 6.73
CA SER A 98 -27.12 -5.16 7.42
C SER A 98 -27.87 -6.49 7.47
N LEU A 99 -28.19 -6.95 8.68
CA LEU A 99 -29.07 -8.09 8.94
C LEU A 99 -30.51 -7.70 8.55
N GLY A 100 -30.78 -7.72 7.25
CA GLY A 100 -32.04 -7.28 6.65
C GLY A 100 -32.98 -8.38 6.16
N ASP A 101 -32.60 -9.66 6.22
CA ASP A 101 -33.47 -10.74 5.71
C ASP A 101 -33.45 -11.98 6.63
N ILE A 102 -33.86 -11.77 7.87
CA ILE A 102 -34.66 -12.78 8.57
C ILE A 102 -36.06 -12.76 7.95
N LYS A 103 -36.38 -13.79 7.16
CA LYS A 103 -37.77 -14.23 6.99
C LYS A 103 -37.91 -15.67 7.47
N THR A 104 -38.65 -15.75 8.58
CA THR A 104 -39.48 -16.83 9.14
C THR A 104 -39.60 -18.11 8.33
#